data_AF-A0A662ASR7-F1
#
_entry.id   AF-A0A662ASR7-F1
#
_cell.length_a   1.000
_cell.length_b   1.000
_cell.length_c   1.000
_cell.angle_alpha   90.00
_cell.angle_beta   90.00
_cell.angle_gamma   90.00
#
_symmetry.space_group_name_H-M   'P 1'
#
loop_
_entity.id
_entity.type
_entity.pdbx_description
1 polymer ?
#
loop_
_entity_poly.entity_id
_entity_poly.type
_entity_poly.pdbx_seq_one_letter_code
_entity_poly.pdbx_strand_id
1 'polypeptide(L)' 'MKTTIFIGIILLAFFFIAKGQEYDDISEFGVYQKNWSLVKKDGLYGFIDDDGLEIVKPKYDDISEFGV' A
#
# COMPACT_ATOMS: atom_id res chain seq x y z
N MET A 1 35.42 9.34 3.26
CA MET A 1 34.90 8.31 4.19
C MET A 1 33.52 8.68 4.75
N LYS A 2 33.32 9.86 5.36
CA LYS A 2 32.00 10.29 5.87
C LYS A 2 30.93 10.50 4.77
N THR A 3 31.31 11.05 3.62
CA THR A 3 30.42 11.30 2.48
C THR A 3 29.96 10.03 1.78
N THR A 4 30.84 9.04 1.62
CA THR A 4 30.52 7.72 1.04
C THR A 4 29.49 6.97 1.87
N ILE A 5 29.61 7.04 3.20
CA ILE A 5 28.64 6.43 4.14
C ILE A 5 27.27 7.09 4.01
N PHE A 6 27.23 8.43 3.92
CA PHE A 6 25.97 9.17 3.80
C PHE A 6 25.24 8.88 2.47
N ILE A 7 25.97 8.84 1.35
CA ILE A 7 25.40 8.46 0.04
C ILE A 7 24.86 7.03 0.09
N GLY A 8 25.58 6.10 0.73
CA GLY A 8 25.12 4.73 0.93
C GLY A 8 23.80 4.64 1.70
N ILE A 9 23.65 5.42 2.79
CA ILE A 9 22.40 5.46 3.59
C ILE A 9 21.25 6.06 2.77
N ILE A 10 21.49 7.13 2.01
CA ILE A 10 20.45 7.72 1.14
C ILE A 10 20.00 6.73 0.08
N LEU A 11 20.94 6.06 -0.60
CA LEU A 11 20.60 5.05 -1.61
C LEU A 11 19.84 3.87 -1.00
N LEU A 12 20.22 3.44 0.21
CA LEU A 12 19.51 2.39 0.94
C LEU A 12 18.08 2.82 1.28
N ALA A 13 17.90 4.03 1.83
CA ALA A 13 16.59 4.58 2.14
C ALA A 13 15.72 4.72 0.88
N PHE A 14 16.30 5.18 -0.23
CA PHE A 14 15.61 5.30 -1.51
C PHE A 14 15.17 3.94 -2.06
N PHE A 15 16.00 2.91 -1.91
CA PHE A 15 15.65 1.53 -2.29
C PHE A 15 14.47 0.98 -1.47
N PHE A 16 14.40 1.29 -0.18
CA PHE A 16 13.26 0.91 0.67
C PHE A 16 11.99 1.73 0.37
N ILE A 17 12.11 3.00 -0.04
CA ILE A 17 10.97 3.85 -0.42
C ILE A 17 10.42 3.47 -1.81
N ALA A 18 11.28 3.09 -2.74
CA ALA A 18 10.88 2.75 -4.11
C ALA A 18 10.25 1.36 -4.25
N LYS A 19 10.34 0.51 -3.22
CA LYS A 19 9.60 -0.75 -3.20
C LYS A 19 8.13 -0.46 -2.98
N GLY A 20 7.35 -0.49 -4.07
CA GLY A 20 5.90 -0.51 -4.00
C GLY A 20 5.40 -1.69 -3.17
N GLN A 21 4.23 -1.55 -2.56
CA GLN A 21 3.58 -2.65 -1.86
C GLN A 21 3.09 -3.68 -2.87
N GLU A 22 3.46 -4.94 -2.67
CA GLU A 22 2.87 -6.08 -3.38
C GLU A 22 1.61 -6.52 -2.62
N TYR A 23 0.55 -6.81 -3.39
CA TYR A 23 -0.73 -7.28 -2.89
C TYR A 23 -1.05 -8.65 -3.49
N ASP A 24 -1.68 -9.51 -2.70
CA ASP A 24 -2.17 -10.81 -3.15
C ASP A 24 -3.36 -10.65 -4.11
N ASP A 25 -4.17 -9.61 -3.86
CA ASP A 25 -5.35 -9.28 -4.66
C ASP A 25 -5.63 -7.77 -4.63
N ILE A 26 -6.16 -7.26 -5.74
CA ILE A 26 -6.57 -5.87 -5.92
C ILE A 26 -7.92 -5.88 -6.66
N SER A 27 -8.97 -5.36 -6.01
CA SER A 27 -10.31 -5.31 -6.60
C SER A 27 -10.45 -4.20 -7.65
N GLU A 28 -11.59 -4.17 -8.34
CA GLU A 28 -11.98 -3.01 -9.15
C GLU A 28 -12.04 -1.74 -8.29
N PHE A 29 -11.60 -0.62 -8.87
CA PHE A 29 -11.71 0.70 -8.27
C PHE A 29 -13.16 1.18 -8.28
N GLY A 30 -13.57 1.91 -7.25
CA GLY A 30 -14.88 2.55 -7.23
C GLY A 30 -16.01 1.69 -6.67
N VAL A 31 -15.75 0.44 -6.29
CA VAL A 31 -16.76 -0.45 -5.70
C VAL A 31 -17.27 0.11 -4.38
N TYR A 32 -16.37 0.45 -3.46
CA TYR A 32 -16.71 0.99 -2.14
C TYR A 32 -16.76 2.52 -2.12
N GLN A 33 -15.80 3.16 -2.79
CA GLN A 33 -15.68 4.61 -2.88
C GLN A 33 -14.94 4.97 -4.17
N LYS A 34 -15.31 6.11 -4.78
CA LYS A 34 -14.63 6.61 -5.98
C LYS A 34 -13.11 6.67 -5.77
N ASN A 35 -12.37 6.14 -6.73
CA ASN A 35 -10.90 6.05 -6.75
C ASN A 35 -10.29 5.19 -5.63
N TRP A 36 -11.07 4.36 -4.94
CA TRP A 36 -10.54 3.41 -3.97
C TRP A 36 -10.63 1.99 -4.53
N SER A 37 -9.61 1.18 -4.30
CA SER A 37 -9.63 -0.26 -4.55
C SER A 37 -9.36 -1.02 -3.25
N LEU A 38 -10.14 -2.07 -3.00
CA LEU A 38 -9.91 -3.00 -1.90
C LEU A 38 -8.70 -3.87 -2.25
N VAL A 39 -7.77 -3.98 -1.32
CA VAL A 39 -6.55 -4.79 -1.50
C VAL A 39 -6.44 -5.83 -0.41
N LYS A 40 -5.84 -6.97 -0.78
CA LYS A 40 -5.49 -8.05 0.15
C LYS A 40 -3.99 -8.24 0.20
N LYS A 41 -3.44 -8.36 1.41
CA LYS A 41 -2.03 -8.69 1.63
C LYS A 41 -1.87 -9.56 2.86
N ASP A 42 -1.16 -10.67 2.73
CA ASP A 42 -0.89 -11.61 3.82
C ASP A 42 -2.19 -12.05 4.53
N GLY A 43 -3.28 -12.17 3.76
CA GLY A 43 -4.60 -12.54 4.29
C GLY A 43 -5.46 -11.38 4.83
N LEU A 44 -4.91 -10.17 4.96
CA LEU A 44 -5.58 -9.00 5.54
C LEU A 44 -6.01 -7.99 4.48
N TYR A 45 -7.08 -7.24 4.78
CA TYR A 45 -7.71 -6.29 3.87
C TYR A 45 -7.42 -4.83 4.24
N GLY A 46 -7.32 -3.99 3.20
CA GLY A 46 -7.11 -2.55 3.25
C GLY A 46 -7.60 -1.86 1.97
N PHE A 47 -7.23 -0.59 1.77
CA PHE A 47 -7.58 0.21 0.60
C PHE A 47 -6.39 0.99 0.06
N ILE A 48 -6.29 1.09 -1.26
CA ILE A 48 -5.38 1.99 -1.97
C ILE A 48 -6.14 3.02 -2.81
N ASP A 49 -5.48 4.13 -3.12
CA ASP A 49 -5.90 5.09 -4.16
C ASP A 49 -5.39 4.69 -5.56
N ASP A 50 -5.69 5.53 -6.56
CA ASP A 50 -5.29 5.35 -7.96
C ASP A 50 -3.78 5.52 -8.21
N ASP A 51 -3.06 6.15 -7.28
CA ASP A 51 -1.60 6.22 -7.24
C ASP A 51 -0.97 4.98 -6.56
N GLY A 52 -1.79 4.07 -6.03
CA GLY A 52 -1.36 2.87 -5.32
C GLY A 52 -0.91 3.11 -3.88
N LEU A 53 -1.21 4.28 -3.32
CA LEU A 53 -0.90 4.62 -1.94
C LEU A 53 -1.94 4.04 -0.99
N GLU A 54 -1.48 3.46 0.13
CA GLU A 54 -2.36 2.93 1.17
C GLU A 54 -3.18 4.05 1.82
N ILE A 55 -4.48 4.07 1.56
CA ILE A 55 -5.45 4.88 2.30
C ILE A 55 -5.75 4.20 3.64
N VAL A 56 -5.94 2.87 3.59
CA VAL A 56 -6.13 2.01 4.75
C VAL A 56 -5.17 0.83 4.62
N LYS A 57 -4.23 0.70 5.55
CA LYS A 57 -3.28 -0.41 5.53
C LYS A 57 -3.99 -1.76 5.63
N PRO A 58 -3.50 -2.81 4.95
CA PRO A 58 -3.96 -4.18 5.17
C PRO A 58 -3.78 -4.61 6.63
N LYS A 59 -4.86 -4.61 7.41
CA LYS A 59 -4.82 -4.96 8.84
C LYS A 59 -6.14 -5.51 9.40
N TYR A 60 -7.15 -5.67 8.54
CA TYR A 60 -8.46 -6.16 8.92
C TYR A 60 -8.68 -7.53 8.32
N ASP A 61 -9.25 -8.45 9.09
CA ASP A 61 -9.56 -9.80 8.58
C ASP A 61 -10.70 -9.77 7.54
N ASP A 62 -11.55 -8.74 7.59
CA ASP A 62 -12.67 -8.54 6.68
C ASP A 62 -13.03 -7.05 6.58
N ILE A 63 -13.53 -6.62 5.42
CA ILE A 63 -14.08 -5.29 5.18
C ILE A 63 -15.34 -5.45 4.33
N SER A 64 -16.46 -4.92 4.82
CA SER A 64 -17.74 -4.96 4.13
C SER A 64 -18.44 -3.60 4.18
N GLU A 65 -19.39 -3.39 3.27
CA GLU A 65 -20.29 -2.24 3.35
C GLU A 65 -21.14 -2.30 4.63
N PHE A 66 -21.41 -1.15 5.23
CA PHE A 66 -22.32 -1.01 6.35
C PHE A 66 -23.46 -0.07 5.98
N GLY A 67 -24.70 -0.46 6.29
CA GLY A 67 -25.87 0.41 6.14
C GLY A 67 -26.56 0.36 4.77
N VAL A 68 -26.49 -0.80 4.10
CA VAL A 68 -27.42 -1.14 3.00
C VAL A 68 -28.85 -1.26 3.52
#